data_AF-A0A8T4SI59-F1
#
_entry.id   AF-A0A8T4SI59-F1
#
_cell.length_a   1.000
_cell.length_b   1.000
_cell.length_c   1.000
_cell.angle_alpha   90.00
_cell.angle_beta   90.00
_cell.angle_gamma   90.00
#
_symmetry.space_group_name_H-M   'P 1'
#
loop_
_entity.id
_entity.type
_entity.pdbx_description
1 polymer ?
#
loop_
_entity_poly.entity_id
_entity_poly.type
_entity_poly.pdbx_seq_one_letter_code
_entity_poly.pdbx_strand_id
1 'polypeptide(L)'
;MSDEAELYLQRAENELVAAQMLFEVSSNSALQKEQFKLEKDFTFYSTVIGHSYYSIFYAAKAILIKNGVKTEAPEVHKKTLEAFEKYMVSTGKLDIELLKIYQKMIVRADVLLGIFFVEKRKRGEFTYQTLPQANKEPAQESLSNASFFFKNINKIVR
;
A
#
# COMPACT_ATOMS: atom_id res chain seq x y z
N MET A 1 -12.54 -10.59 15.38
CA MET A 1 -12.25 -9.92 14.09
C MET A 1 -13.07 -10.65 13.03
N SER A 2 -13.57 -10.00 11.97
CA SER A 2 -14.14 -10.80 10.88
C SER A 2 -13.00 -11.51 10.16
N ASP A 3 -13.16 -12.79 9.84
CA ASP A 3 -12.16 -13.58 9.09
C ASP A 3 -11.80 -12.88 7.77
N GLU A 4 -12.76 -12.15 7.19
CA GLU A 4 -12.58 -11.37 5.98
C GLU A 4 -11.60 -10.17 6.17
N ALA A 5 -11.66 -9.45 7.30
CA ALA A 5 -10.75 -8.33 7.55
C ALA A 5 -9.30 -8.80 7.69
N GLU A 6 -9.08 -9.92 8.39
CA GLU A 6 -7.74 -10.52 8.55
C GLU A 6 -7.21 -11.03 7.20
N LEU A 7 -8.05 -11.67 6.39
CA LEU A 7 -7.68 -12.09 5.03
C LEU A 7 -7.16 -10.90 4.20
N TYR A 8 -7.86 -9.76 4.20
CA TYR A 8 -7.40 -8.58 3.47
C TYR A 8 -6.12 -7.97 4.04
N LEU A 9 -5.93 -8.04 5.36
CA LEU A 9 -4.69 -7.57 5.98
C LEU A 9 -3.50 -8.45 5.60
N GLN A 10 -3.67 -9.77 5.56
CA GLN A 10 -2.65 -10.71 5.06
C GLN A 10 -2.32 -10.47 3.60
N ARG A 11 -3.33 -10.18 2.77
CA ARG A 11 -3.09 -9.76 1.37
C ARG A 11 -2.26 -8.48 1.33
N ALA A 12 -2.58 -7.48 2.14
CA ALA A 12 -1.82 -6.24 2.19
C ALA A 12 -0.34 -6.47 2.59
N GLU A 13 -0.09 -7.36 3.54
CA GLU A 13 1.25 -7.76 3.98
C GLU A 13 2.03 -8.46 2.87
N ASN A 14 1.40 -9.43 2.18
CA ASN A 14 2.03 -10.14 1.05
C ASN A 14 2.41 -9.18 -0.09
N GLU A 15 1.54 -8.23 -0.44
CA GLU A 15 1.83 -7.21 -1.45
C GLU A 15 3.02 -6.31 -1.03
N LEU A 16 3.09 -5.93 0.26
CA LEU A 16 4.21 -5.15 0.78
C LEU A 16 5.53 -5.92 0.69
N VAL A 17 5.53 -7.18 1.11
CA VAL A 17 6.73 -8.04 1.05
C VAL A 17 7.16 -8.27 -0.41
N ALA A 18 6.21 -8.51 -1.32
CA ALA A 18 6.50 -8.63 -2.75
C ALA A 18 7.15 -7.34 -3.29
N ALA A 19 6.63 -6.17 -2.95
CA ALA A 19 7.21 -4.88 -3.33
C ALA A 19 8.65 -4.71 -2.81
N GLN A 20 8.92 -5.10 -1.55
CA GLN A 20 10.26 -5.05 -0.95
C GLN A 20 11.24 -5.96 -1.70
N MET A 21 10.86 -7.22 -1.92
CA MET A 21 11.70 -8.20 -2.63
C MET A 21 12.02 -7.74 -4.04
N LEU A 22 11.02 -7.26 -4.79
CA LEU A 22 11.21 -6.78 -6.16
C LEU A 22 12.10 -5.54 -6.20
N PHE A 23 11.99 -4.64 -5.23
CA PHE A 23 12.85 -3.46 -5.14
C PHE A 23 14.31 -3.84 -4.89
N GLU A 24 14.55 -4.78 -3.96
CA GLU A 24 15.88 -5.30 -3.65
C GLU A 24 16.52 -5.96 -4.86
N VAL A 25 15.80 -6.88 -5.52
CA VAL A 25 16.27 -7.53 -6.75
C VAL A 25 16.61 -6.48 -7.82
N SER A 26 15.75 -5.48 -8.02
CA SER A 26 15.97 -4.41 -9.01
C SER A 26 17.19 -3.54 -8.73
N SER A 27 17.61 -3.45 -7.46
CA SER A 27 18.68 -2.57 -7.01
C SER A 27 20.01 -3.30 -6.81
N ASN A 28 20.04 -4.63 -6.98
CA ASN A 28 21.16 -5.47 -6.61
C ASN A 28 21.58 -6.40 -7.77
N SER A 29 22.49 -5.91 -8.61
CA SER A 29 23.02 -6.69 -9.75
C SER A 29 23.77 -7.96 -9.31
N ALA A 30 24.41 -7.94 -8.13
CA ALA A 30 25.08 -9.11 -7.58
C ALA A 30 24.08 -10.22 -7.26
N LEU A 31 22.98 -9.89 -6.57
CA LEU A 31 21.88 -10.82 -6.31
C LEU A 31 21.32 -11.40 -7.62
N GLN A 32 21.12 -10.57 -8.65
CA GLN A 32 20.63 -11.05 -9.95
C GLN A 32 21.59 -12.02 -10.64
N LYS A 33 22.88 -11.74 -10.66
CA LYS A 33 23.88 -12.57 -11.36
C LYS A 33 24.30 -13.79 -10.57
N GLU A 34 24.53 -13.63 -9.27
CA GLU A 34 25.12 -14.67 -8.43
C GLU A 34 24.07 -15.63 -7.90
N GLN A 35 22.91 -15.14 -7.46
CA GLN A 35 21.84 -15.98 -6.91
C GLN A 35 20.86 -16.44 -7.98
N PHE A 36 20.38 -15.52 -8.83
CA PHE A 36 19.36 -15.83 -9.84
C PHE A 36 19.94 -16.21 -11.22
N LYS A 37 21.27 -16.13 -11.39
CA LYS A 37 21.97 -16.50 -12.64
C LYS A 37 21.42 -15.78 -13.88
N LEU A 38 21.01 -14.53 -13.72
CA LEU A 38 20.51 -13.70 -14.82
C LEU A 38 21.67 -13.16 -15.66
N GLU A 39 21.57 -13.30 -16.98
CA GLU A 39 22.61 -12.86 -17.93
C GLU A 39 22.71 -11.33 -18.06
N LYS A 40 21.62 -10.62 -17.73
CA LYS A 40 21.53 -9.15 -17.77
C LYS A 40 20.81 -8.62 -16.54
N ASP A 41 21.01 -7.35 -16.26
CA ASP A 41 20.34 -6.66 -15.16
C ASP A 41 18.90 -6.31 -15.56
N PHE A 42 17.96 -6.61 -14.67
CA PHE A 42 16.54 -6.29 -14.80
C PHE A 42 16.11 -5.29 -13.73
N THR A 43 15.10 -4.49 -14.05
CA THR A 43 14.44 -3.60 -13.09
C THR A 43 12.94 -3.84 -13.08
N PHE A 44 12.38 -3.88 -11.88
CA PHE A 44 10.98 -4.15 -11.60
C PHE A 44 10.31 -2.97 -10.87
N TYR A 45 10.87 -1.76 -10.97
CA TYR A 45 10.40 -0.59 -10.23
C TYR A 45 8.92 -0.25 -10.52
N SER A 46 8.44 -0.39 -11.75
CA SER A 46 7.01 -0.22 -12.05
C SER A 46 6.13 -1.26 -11.33
N THR A 47 6.64 -2.49 -11.18
CA THR A 47 5.97 -3.56 -10.45
C THR A 47 5.94 -3.28 -8.94
N VAL A 48 7.03 -2.71 -8.39
CA VAL A 48 7.10 -2.24 -6.99
C VAL A 48 6.02 -1.20 -6.71
N ILE A 49 5.82 -0.22 -7.60
CA ILE A 49 4.74 0.79 -7.48
C ILE A 49 3.37 0.11 -7.45
N GLY A 50 3.13 -0.86 -8.34
CA GLY A 50 1.89 -1.62 -8.40
C GLY A 50 1.58 -2.36 -7.11
N HIS A 51 2.52 -3.16 -6.61
CA HIS A 51 2.35 -3.91 -5.35
C HIS A 51 2.22 -2.99 -4.13
N SER A 52 2.96 -1.87 -4.11
CA SER A 52 2.84 -0.86 -3.06
C SER A 52 1.42 -0.30 -2.98
N TYR A 53 0.83 0.03 -4.12
CA TYR A 53 -0.57 0.45 -4.19
C TYR A 53 -1.54 -0.65 -3.72
N TYR A 54 -1.36 -1.89 -4.13
CA TYR A 54 -2.25 -2.98 -3.72
C TYR A 54 -2.15 -3.29 -2.22
N SER A 55 -0.97 -3.12 -1.61
CA SER A 55 -0.80 -3.18 -0.16
C SER A 55 -1.69 -2.14 0.55
N ILE A 56 -1.61 -0.88 0.12
CA ILE A 56 -2.43 0.22 0.65
C ILE A 56 -3.93 -0.07 0.45
N PHE A 57 -4.32 -0.48 -0.75
CA PHE A 57 -5.70 -0.78 -1.09
C PHE A 57 -6.28 -1.90 -0.22
N TYR A 58 -5.54 -3.00 -0.02
CA TYR A 58 -6.02 -4.11 0.82
C TYR A 58 -6.02 -3.75 2.30
N ALA A 59 -5.05 -2.97 2.79
CA ALA A 59 -5.08 -2.45 4.15
C ALA A 59 -6.32 -1.55 4.38
N ALA A 60 -6.63 -0.66 3.43
CA ALA A 60 -7.83 0.17 3.48
C ALA A 60 -9.12 -0.68 3.47
N LYS A 61 -9.19 -1.74 2.65
CA LYS A 61 -10.30 -2.70 2.70
C LYS A 61 -10.42 -3.39 4.06
N ALA A 62 -9.31 -3.84 4.64
CA ALA A 62 -9.31 -4.54 5.92
C ALA A 62 -9.95 -3.70 7.04
N ILE A 63 -9.54 -2.43 7.17
CA ILE A 63 -10.10 -1.54 8.19
C ILE A 63 -11.56 -1.16 7.91
N LEU A 64 -11.96 -0.99 6.64
CA LEU A 64 -13.37 -0.76 6.29
C LEU A 64 -14.25 -1.96 6.68
N ILE A 65 -13.81 -3.18 6.34
CA ILE A 65 -14.52 -4.42 6.65
C ILE A 65 -14.62 -4.63 8.16
N LYS A 66 -13.55 -4.36 8.92
CA LYS A 66 -13.57 -4.38 10.39
C LYS A 66 -14.65 -3.45 10.97
N ASN A 67 -14.99 -2.40 10.23
CA ASN A 67 -16.00 -1.42 10.61
C ASN A 67 -17.36 -1.62 9.90
N GLY A 68 -17.60 -2.80 9.33
CA GLY A 68 -18.88 -3.16 8.70
C GLY A 68 -19.12 -2.51 7.34
N VAL A 69 -18.11 -1.91 6.71
CA VAL A 69 -18.20 -1.27 5.40
C VAL A 69 -17.57 -2.17 4.35
N LYS A 70 -18.37 -2.61 3.36
CA LYS A 70 -17.90 -3.41 2.23
C LYS A 70 -17.87 -2.59 0.94
N THR A 71 -16.87 -2.87 0.10
CA THR A 71 -16.73 -2.27 -1.24
C THR A 71 -16.55 -3.38 -2.27
N GLU A 72 -17.36 -3.32 -3.32
CA GLU A 72 -17.49 -4.38 -4.32
C GLU A 72 -17.36 -3.82 -5.74
N ALA A 73 -17.14 -4.71 -6.70
CA ALA A 73 -17.11 -4.37 -8.12
C ALA A 73 -18.50 -3.87 -8.60
N PRO A 74 -18.57 -3.08 -9.68
CA PRO A 74 -17.45 -2.49 -10.44
C PRO A 74 -16.80 -1.32 -9.69
N GLU A 75 -15.68 -0.78 -10.22
CA GLU A 75 -14.98 0.40 -9.69
C GLU A 75 -14.52 0.30 -8.22
N VAL A 76 -14.22 -0.93 -7.76
CA VAL A 76 -13.89 -1.21 -6.35
C VAL A 76 -12.78 -0.32 -5.79
N HIS A 77 -11.80 0.07 -6.61
CA HIS A 77 -10.70 0.95 -6.21
C HIS A 77 -11.16 2.37 -5.86
N LYS A 78 -12.05 2.95 -6.68
CA LYS A 78 -12.65 4.26 -6.43
C LYS A 78 -13.54 4.20 -5.19
N LYS A 79 -14.44 3.22 -5.13
CA LYS A 79 -15.35 3.01 -3.99
C LYS A 79 -14.60 2.80 -2.67
N THR A 80 -13.47 2.10 -2.68
CA THR A 80 -12.66 1.88 -1.47
C THR A 80 -12.00 3.16 -0.98
N LEU A 81 -11.49 3.99 -1.89
CA LEU A 81 -10.93 5.29 -1.53
C LEU A 81 -12.02 6.22 -0.94
N GLU A 82 -13.16 6.35 -1.62
CA GLU A 82 -14.29 7.17 -1.18
C GLU A 82 -14.86 6.68 0.16
N ALA A 83 -14.96 5.37 0.36
CA ALA A 83 -15.41 4.79 1.62
C ALA A 83 -14.38 5.04 2.74
N PHE A 84 -13.09 4.90 2.46
CA PHE A 84 -12.03 5.19 3.43
C PHE A 84 -12.09 6.65 3.89
N GLU A 85 -12.18 7.59 2.96
CA GLU A 85 -12.38 9.00 3.25
C GLU A 85 -13.64 9.22 4.10
N LYS A 86 -14.81 8.79 3.59
CA LYS A 86 -16.10 9.04 4.22
C LYS A 86 -16.22 8.45 5.62
N TYR A 87 -15.79 7.21 5.82
CA TYR A 87 -16.08 6.46 7.06
C TYR A 87 -14.95 6.48 8.07
N MET A 88 -13.70 6.64 7.63
CA MET A 88 -12.53 6.61 8.52
C MET A 88 -11.95 8.00 8.77
N VAL A 89 -11.91 8.87 7.75
CA VAL A 89 -11.25 10.18 7.84
C VAL A 89 -12.22 11.28 8.21
N SER A 90 -13.29 11.48 7.43
CA SER A 90 -14.24 12.58 7.64
C SER A 90 -15.03 12.46 8.95
N THR A 91 -15.11 11.27 9.52
CA THR A 91 -15.73 11.01 10.84
C THR A 91 -14.77 11.26 12.01
N GLY A 92 -13.47 11.48 11.75
CA GLY A 92 -12.42 11.53 12.77
C GLY A 92 -12.11 10.17 13.41
N LYS A 93 -12.74 9.08 12.96
CA LYS A 93 -12.63 7.76 13.58
C LYS A 93 -11.20 7.23 13.55
N LEU A 94 -10.51 7.39 12.41
CA LEU A 94 -9.14 6.93 12.26
C LEU A 94 -8.17 7.71 13.16
N ASP A 95 -8.36 9.03 13.31
CA ASP A 95 -7.55 9.84 14.23
C ASP A 95 -7.72 9.38 15.69
N ILE A 96 -8.95 9.04 16.10
CA ILE A 96 -9.24 8.51 17.43
C ILE A 96 -8.52 7.18 17.66
N GLU A 97 -8.58 6.25 16.69
CA GLU A 97 -7.89 4.95 16.80
C GLU A 97 -6.37 5.11 16.84
N LEU A 98 -5.80 5.99 16.01
CA LEU A 98 -4.37 6.30 16.02
C LEU A 98 -3.93 6.96 17.33
N LEU A 99 -4.75 7.87 17.88
CA LEU A 99 -4.46 8.53 19.15
C LEU A 99 -4.44 7.54 20.32
N LYS A 100 -5.36 6.56 20.35
CA LYS A 100 -5.36 5.49 21.36
C LYS A 100 -4.07 4.68 21.34
N ILE A 101 -3.53 4.39 20.15
CA ILE A 101 -2.32 3.60 19.97
C ILE A 101 -1.08 4.38 20.36
N TYR A 102 -0.97 5.63 19.89
CA TYR A 102 0.26 6.40 20.04
C TYR A 102 0.28 7.29 21.28
N GLN A 103 -0.85 7.49 21.94
CA GLN A 103 -1.05 8.39 23.09
C GLN A 103 -0.67 9.86 22.82
N LYS A 104 -0.36 10.20 21.57
CA LYS A 104 -0.11 11.55 21.03
C LYS A 104 -0.40 11.54 19.53
N MET A 105 -0.69 12.71 18.95
CA MET A 105 -1.01 12.85 17.53
C MET A 105 0.28 12.77 16.67
N ILE A 106 0.77 11.55 16.42
CA ILE A 106 1.95 11.29 15.57
C ILE A 106 1.57 11.15 14.10
N VAL A 107 0.41 10.56 13.84
CA VAL A 107 -0.09 10.27 12.50
C VAL A 107 -1.52 10.75 12.44
N ARG A 108 -1.86 11.48 11.37
CA ARG A 108 -3.21 11.96 11.11
C ARG A 108 -3.86 11.18 9.97
N ALA A 109 -5.17 11.05 10.03
CA ALA A 109 -5.97 10.33 9.04
C ALA A 109 -5.88 10.96 7.64
N ASP A 110 -5.75 12.29 7.54
CA ASP A 110 -5.59 13.02 6.28
C ASP A 110 -4.29 12.67 5.55
N VAL A 111 -3.20 12.42 6.28
CA VAL A 111 -1.93 11.94 5.72
C VAL A 111 -2.10 10.57 5.06
N LEU A 112 -2.79 9.65 5.73
CA LEU A 112 -3.07 8.31 5.18
C LEU A 112 -3.97 8.39 3.95
N LEU A 113 -4.99 9.25 3.96
CA LEU A 113 -5.83 9.50 2.78
C LEU A 113 -5.03 10.08 1.61
N GLY A 114 -4.16 11.05 1.88
CA GLY A 114 -3.27 11.64 0.87
C GLY A 114 -2.38 10.60 0.21
N ILE A 115 -1.76 9.71 1.01
CA ILE A 115 -0.99 8.57 0.49
C ILE A 115 -1.85 7.68 -0.42
N PHE A 116 -3.04 7.29 0.03
CA PHE A 116 -3.90 6.41 -0.76
C PHE A 116 -4.31 7.06 -2.09
N PHE A 117 -4.65 8.35 -2.08
CA PHE A 117 -4.99 9.10 -3.29
C PHE A 117 -3.80 9.16 -4.27
N VAL A 118 -2.62 9.55 -3.81
CA VAL A 118 -1.42 9.68 -4.65
C VAL A 118 -1.00 8.34 -5.25
N GLU A 119 -0.95 7.28 -4.46
CA GLU A 119 -0.51 5.96 -4.92
C GLU A 119 -1.51 5.33 -5.92
N LYS A 120 -2.81 5.56 -5.73
CA LYS A 120 -3.83 5.17 -6.73
C LYS A 120 -3.58 5.83 -8.08
N ARG A 121 -3.23 7.12 -8.09
CA ARG A 121 -2.93 7.87 -9.31
C ARG A 121 -1.62 7.40 -9.93
N LYS A 122 -0.56 7.30 -9.12
CA LYS A 122 0.79 6.87 -9.53
C LYS A 122 0.77 5.51 -10.22
N ARG A 123 0.01 4.54 -9.70
CA ARG A 123 -0.19 3.22 -10.36
C ARG A 123 -0.80 3.35 -11.76
N GLY A 124 -1.68 4.32 -12.00
CA GLY A 124 -2.20 4.59 -13.35
C GLY A 124 -1.16 5.18 -14.29
N GLU A 125 -0.30 6.07 -13.80
CA GLU A 125 0.68 6.80 -14.62
C GLU A 125 1.91 5.91 -14.94
N PHE A 126 2.54 5.33 -13.92
CA PHE A 126 3.83 4.64 -14.06
C PHE A 126 3.74 3.21 -14.60
N THR A 127 2.55 2.59 -14.57
CA THR A 127 2.35 1.29 -15.21
C THR A 127 2.30 1.38 -16.73
N TYR A 128 1.92 2.52 -17.31
CA TYR A 128 1.63 2.61 -18.75
C TYR A 128 2.46 3.62 -19.53
N GLN A 129 3.12 4.58 -18.87
CA GLN A 129 3.68 5.76 -19.55
C GLN A 129 5.19 5.97 -19.38
N THR A 130 5.89 5.08 -18.66
CA THR A 130 7.32 5.27 -18.33
C THR A 130 8.13 3.99 -18.51
N LEU A 131 9.42 4.14 -18.85
CA LEU A 131 10.36 3.02 -18.88
C LEU A 131 10.68 2.57 -17.44
N PRO A 132 10.61 1.25 -17.12
CA PRO A 132 10.81 0.75 -15.76
C PRO A 132 12.12 1.21 -15.10
N GLN A 133 13.22 1.28 -15.86
CA GLN A 133 14.52 1.71 -15.35
C GLN A 133 14.54 3.16 -14.80
N ALA A 134 13.63 4.04 -15.23
CA ALA A 134 13.56 5.42 -14.75
C ALA A 134 12.78 5.57 -13.42
N ASN A 135 12.16 4.49 -12.94
CA ASN A 135 11.17 4.56 -11.86
C ASN A 135 11.71 4.22 -10.48
N LYS A 136 13.04 4.19 -10.28
CA LYS A 136 13.65 3.82 -8.99
C LYS A 136 13.19 4.71 -7.84
N GLU A 137 13.27 6.03 -8.01
CA GLU A 137 12.85 6.99 -6.98
C GLU A 137 11.33 6.92 -6.72
N PRO A 138 10.45 6.95 -7.74
CA PRO A 138 9.02 6.72 -7.54
C PRO A 138 8.70 5.40 -6.82
N ALA A 139 9.41 4.32 -7.13
CA ALA A 139 9.22 3.02 -6.51
C ALA A 139 9.65 3.00 -5.03
N GLN A 140 10.77 3.65 -4.70
CA GLN A 140 11.23 3.79 -3.31
C GLN A 140 10.23 4.59 -2.47
N GLU A 141 9.68 5.67 -3.03
CA GLU A 141 8.64 6.48 -2.38
C GLU A 141 7.36 5.65 -2.18
N SER A 142 6.87 4.97 -3.21
CA SER A 142 5.70 4.08 -3.13
C SER A 142 5.86 3.01 -2.07
N LEU A 143 7.04 2.38 -2.00
CA LEU A 143 7.33 1.36 -1.00
C LEU A 143 7.32 1.94 0.42
N SER A 144 7.87 3.13 0.60
CA SER A 144 7.88 3.83 1.90
C SER A 144 6.46 4.21 2.34
N ASN A 145 5.65 4.72 1.40
CA ASN A 145 4.24 5.03 1.60
C ASN A 145 3.42 3.79 1.98
N ALA A 146 3.62 2.68 1.27
CA ALA A 146 2.95 1.41 1.56
C ALA A 146 3.33 0.87 2.93
N SER A 147 4.61 0.88 3.28
CA SER A 147 5.09 0.46 4.60
C SER A 147 4.50 1.30 5.72
N PHE A 148 4.49 2.63 5.57
CA PHE A 148 3.91 3.54 6.55
C PHE A 148 2.40 3.34 6.70
N PHE A 149 1.67 3.24 5.59
CA PHE A 149 0.22 3.04 5.60
C PHE A 149 -0.14 1.69 6.23
N PHE A 150 0.47 0.60 5.76
CA PHE A 150 0.24 -0.75 6.29
C PHE A 150 0.53 -0.82 7.79
N LYS A 151 1.67 -0.31 8.25
CA LYS A 151 2.04 -0.33 9.68
C LYS A 151 0.99 0.34 10.56
N ASN A 152 0.46 1.48 10.13
CA ASN A 152 -0.54 2.22 10.91
C ASN A 152 -1.90 1.51 10.91
N ILE A 153 -2.34 0.99 9.76
CA ILE A 153 -3.61 0.26 9.68
C ILE A 153 -3.54 -1.09 10.40
N ASN A 154 -2.44 -1.83 10.27
CA ASN A 154 -2.21 -3.11 10.92
C ASN A 154 -2.35 -3.04 12.44
N LYS A 155 -1.78 -1.99 13.07
CA LYS A 155 -1.91 -1.74 14.52
C LYS A 155 -3.32 -1.44 15.00
N ILE A 156 -4.21 -1.02 14.09
CA ILE A 156 -5.62 -0.78 14.42
C ILE A 156 -6.42 -2.05 14.18
N VAL A 157 -6.12 -2.79 13.12
CA VAL A 157 -6.91 -3.98 12.73
C VAL A 157 -6.60 -5.18 13.62
N ARG A 158 -5.32 -5.46 13.89
CA ARG A 158 -4.85 -6.47 14.86
C ARG A 158 -4.77 -5.89 16.25
#